data_AF-A0A2A4YXJ7-F1
#
_entry.id   AF-A0A2A4YXJ7-F1
#
_cell.length_a   1.000
_cell.length_b   1.000
_cell.length_c   1.000
_cell.angle_alpha   90.00
_cell.angle_beta   90.00
_cell.angle_gamma   90.00
#
_symmetry.space_group_name_H-M   'P 1'
#
loop_
_entity.id
_entity.type
_entity.pdbx_description
1 polymer ?
#
loop_
_entity_poly.entity_id
_entity_poly.type
_entity_poly.pdbx_seq_one_letter_code
_entity_poly.pdbx_strand_id
1 'polypeptide(L)'
;MKTLINQYFKFIFPLLIFLLLVREAAILIATPDEYYLEDVSFFAPALIKADRQKASFSDQLSVYISNRKLVHIRYKTCVQTLNRYRIFDPQKSPAQRQKCIQMLNVALKAAPASPLIWLELASLYTQQKNTAGQMNQSLFNAWQIAKHQAWVGQRRITFSLNNWAKLSDANKIHAKADFMHFSPRNRGIIKSLAQQYLQNPIAKPIAAAWIAESPLKTQKQFVGYVRAAR
;
A
#
# COMPACT_ATOMS: atom_id res chain seq x y z
N MET A 1 -43.55 9.52 40.33
CA MET A 1 -42.89 8.72 39.26
C MET A 1 -42.69 9.44 37.93
N LYS A 2 -43.52 10.43 37.51
CA LYS A 2 -43.34 11.13 36.21
C LYS A 2 -42.16 12.11 36.12
N THR A 3 -41.64 12.62 37.24
CA THR A 3 -40.54 13.60 37.29
C THR A 3 -39.14 12.99 37.15
N LEU A 4 -38.92 11.79 37.68
CA LEU A 4 -37.62 11.09 37.59
C LEU A 4 -37.30 10.66 36.15
N ILE A 5 -38.30 10.19 35.39
CA ILE A 5 -38.12 9.75 34.00
C ILE A 5 -37.58 10.91 33.11
N ASN A 6 -37.97 12.14 33.40
CA ASN A 6 -37.58 13.31 32.60
C ASN A 6 -36.14 13.79 32.87
N GLN A 7 -35.60 13.55 34.07
CA GLN A 7 -34.19 13.84 34.38
C GLN A 7 -33.25 12.80 33.77
N TYR A 8 -33.58 11.51 33.83
CA TYR A 8 -32.77 10.47 33.21
C TYR A 8 -32.72 10.60 31.68
N PHE A 9 -33.83 10.99 31.03
CA PHE A 9 -33.84 11.22 29.58
C PHE A 9 -32.90 12.36 29.15
N LYS A 10 -32.80 13.44 29.94
CA LYS A 10 -31.92 14.58 29.64
C LYS A 10 -30.43 14.25 29.65
N PHE A 11 -30.00 13.23 30.39
CA PHE A 11 -28.58 12.84 30.45
C PHE A 11 -28.27 11.62 29.58
N ILE A 12 -29.17 10.64 29.54
CA ILE A 12 -28.95 9.41 28.77
C ILE A 12 -29.03 9.68 27.26
N PHE A 13 -29.93 10.55 26.82
CA PHE A 13 -30.08 10.86 25.40
C PHE A 13 -28.85 11.54 24.77
N PRO A 14 -28.27 12.61 25.34
CA PRO A 14 -27.03 13.18 24.80
C PRO A 14 -25.83 12.26 24.97
N LEU A 15 -25.78 11.43 26.02
CA LEU A 15 -24.72 10.42 26.17
C LEU A 15 -24.81 9.34 25.08
N LEU A 16 -26.02 8.87 24.75
CA LEU A 16 -26.24 7.93 23.64
C LEU A 16 -25.90 8.55 22.29
N ILE A 17 -26.26 9.82 22.07
CA ILE A 17 -25.86 10.54 20.85
C ILE A 17 -24.34 10.68 20.79
N PHE A 18 -23.68 11.02 21.90
CA PHE A 18 -22.23 11.13 21.97
C PHE A 18 -21.56 9.77 21.71
N LEU A 19 -22.06 8.68 22.30
CA LEU A 19 -21.56 7.33 22.05
C LEU A 19 -21.82 6.87 20.60
N LEU A 20 -22.95 7.25 20.00
CA LEU A 20 -23.24 7.00 18.59
C LEU A 20 -22.31 7.82 17.70
N LEU A 21 -22.04 9.09 18.00
CA LEU A 21 -21.11 9.93 17.25
C LEU A 21 -19.66 9.45 17.38
N VAL A 22 -19.24 9.02 18.57
CA VAL A 22 -17.92 8.40 18.80
C VAL A 22 -17.83 7.06 18.08
N ARG A 23 -18.90 6.26 18.07
CA ARG A 23 -18.97 5.01 17.31
C ARG A 23 -18.94 5.27 15.80
N GLU A 24 -19.69 6.24 15.29
CA GLU A 24 -19.69 6.65 13.88
C GLU A 24 -18.32 7.22 13.48
N ALA A 25 -17.67 8.02 14.32
CA ALA A 25 -16.31 8.50 14.09
C ALA A 25 -15.27 7.36 14.13
N ALA A 26 -15.41 6.42 15.07
CA ALA A 26 -14.57 5.23 15.14
C ALA A 26 -14.82 4.31 13.94
N ILE A 27 -16.06 4.20 13.45
CA ILE A 27 -16.41 3.51 12.21
C ILE A 27 -15.80 4.27 11.04
N LEU A 28 -15.86 5.60 10.94
CA LEU A 28 -15.22 6.38 9.87
C LEU A 28 -13.68 6.27 9.88
N ILE A 29 -13.09 6.06 11.06
CA ILE A 29 -11.65 5.82 11.26
C ILE A 29 -11.28 4.33 11.01
N ALA A 30 -12.23 3.40 11.18
CA ALA A 30 -12.01 1.94 11.09
C ALA A 30 -12.63 1.27 9.86
N THR A 31 -13.52 1.93 9.12
CA THR A 31 -14.06 1.45 7.84
C THR A 31 -12.95 1.50 6.82
N PRO A 32 -12.59 0.37 6.20
CA PRO A 32 -11.51 0.34 5.24
C PRO A 32 -11.84 1.27 4.07
N ASP A 33 -10.92 2.18 3.78
CA ASP A 33 -10.81 3.00 2.56
C ASP A 33 -10.73 2.16 1.25
N GLU A 34 -11.10 0.88 1.27
CA GLU A 34 -10.93 -0.09 0.17
C GLU A 34 -12.05 -0.10 -0.87
N TYR A 35 -13.24 0.45 -0.60
CA TYR A 35 -14.34 0.41 -1.59
C TYR A 35 -14.17 1.36 -2.79
N TYR A 36 -13.14 2.21 -2.80
CA TYR A 36 -12.90 3.17 -3.89
C TYR A 36 -11.62 2.88 -4.70
N LEU A 37 -10.95 1.77 -4.43
CA LEU A 37 -9.76 1.33 -5.18
C LEU A 37 -9.99 0.05 -6.00
N GLU A 38 -11.14 -0.61 -5.83
CA GLU A 38 -11.66 -1.56 -6.82
C GLU A 38 -12.16 -0.81 -8.05
N ASP A 39 -11.20 -0.39 -8.88
CA ASP A 39 -11.33 -0.42 -10.33
C ASP A 39 -9.98 -0.03 -10.94
N VAL A 40 -9.09 -1.03 -11.02
CA VAL A 40 -7.98 -0.99 -11.98
C VAL A 40 -8.59 -1.22 -13.36
N SER A 41 -9.24 -0.18 -13.88
CA SER A 41 -9.75 -0.16 -15.25
C SER A 41 -8.54 -0.09 -16.20
N PHE A 42 -8.42 -1.16 -16.99
CA PHE A 42 -7.42 -1.34 -18.02
C PHE A 42 -7.50 -0.23 -19.08
N PHE A 43 -6.31 0.10 -19.62
CA PHE A 43 -6.00 1.06 -20.68
C PHE A 43 -7.14 1.47 -21.62
N ALA A 44 -7.61 2.73 -21.49
CA ALA A 44 -8.37 3.43 -22.53
C ALA A 44 -7.75 4.83 -22.78
N PRO A 45 -7.35 5.17 -24.03
CA PRO A 45 -6.73 6.47 -24.35
C PRO A 45 -7.57 7.71 -24.00
N ALA A 46 -8.91 7.59 -23.98
CA ALA A 46 -9.82 8.67 -23.63
C ALA A 46 -9.76 9.02 -22.13
N LEU A 47 -9.65 8.02 -21.24
CA LEU A 47 -9.49 8.22 -19.79
C LEU A 47 -8.18 8.95 -19.47
N ILE A 48 -7.12 8.72 -20.25
CA ILE A 48 -5.81 9.35 -20.05
C ILE A 48 -5.85 10.87 -20.26
N LYS A 49 -6.63 11.37 -21.22
CA LYS A 49 -6.78 12.82 -21.44
C LYS A 49 -7.55 13.49 -20.29
N ALA A 50 -8.61 12.85 -19.80
CA ALA A 50 -9.39 13.33 -18.66
C ALA A 50 -8.56 13.34 -17.36
N ASP A 51 -7.77 12.29 -17.11
CA ASP A 51 -6.90 12.21 -15.94
C ASP A 51 -5.75 13.25 -16.01
N ARG A 52 -5.20 13.54 -17.19
CA ARG A 52 -4.21 14.63 -17.36
C ARG A 52 -4.78 16.02 -17.06
N GLN A 53 -6.00 16.32 -17.50
CA GLN A 53 -6.65 17.59 -17.20
C GLN A 53 -6.95 17.72 -15.70
N LYS A 54 -7.46 16.65 -15.07
CA LYS A 54 -7.66 16.59 -13.61
C LYS A 54 -6.34 16.71 -12.83
N ALA A 55 -5.26 16.11 -13.34
CA ALA A 55 -3.94 16.23 -12.73
C ALA A 55 -3.36 17.64 -12.86
N SER A 56 -3.48 18.28 -14.02
CA SER A 56 -3.08 19.69 -14.22
C SER A 56 -3.83 20.63 -13.28
N PHE A 57 -5.14 20.43 -13.14
CA PHE A 57 -5.98 21.18 -12.20
C PHE A 57 -5.56 20.90 -10.73
N SER A 58 -5.31 19.64 -10.40
CA SER A 58 -4.76 19.26 -9.10
C SER A 58 -3.41 19.93 -8.84
N ASP A 59 -2.50 19.92 -9.81
CA ASP A 59 -1.17 20.55 -9.82
C ASP A 59 -1.23 22.04 -9.48
N GLN A 60 -2.17 22.76 -10.08
CA GLN A 60 -2.43 24.17 -9.76
C GLN A 60 -2.99 24.36 -8.34
N LEU A 61 -3.90 23.49 -7.90
CA LEU A 61 -4.59 23.66 -6.62
C LEU A 61 -3.78 23.25 -5.39
N SER A 62 -2.82 22.32 -5.45
CA SER A 62 -2.14 21.90 -4.21
C SER A 62 -1.18 22.92 -3.63
N VAL A 63 -0.86 23.98 -4.36
CA VAL A 63 -0.12 25.11 -3.77
C VAL A 63 -1.00 25.79 -2.70
N TYR A 64 -2.32 25.67 -2.83
CA TYR A 64 -3.30 26.36 -2.02
C TYR A 64 -4.13 25.42 -1.13
N ILE A 65 -4.32 24.16 -1.52
CA ILE A 65 -5.25 23.23 -0.85
C ILE A 65 -4.64 21.82 -0.71
N SER A 66 -4.45 21.37 0.52
CA SER A 66 -4.14 19.98 0.85
C SER A 66 -5.41 19.12 0.83
N ASN A 67 -5.71 18.49 -0.31
CA ASN A 67 -6.91 17.67 -0.48
C ASN A 67 -6.57 16.22 -0.85
N ARG A 68 -7.16 15.25 -0.12
CA ARG A 68 -6.94 13.80 -0.33
C ARG A 68 -7.35 13.30 -1.72
N LYS A 69 -8.43 13.84 -2.30
CA LYS A 69 -8.88 13.48 -3.67
C LYS A 69 -7.88 13.97 -4.73
N LEU A 70 -7.33 15.17 -4.55
CA LEU A 70 -6.29 15.72 -5.43
C LEU A 70 -5.00 14.89 -5.37
N VAL A 71 -4.59 14.49 -4.16
CA VAL A 71 -3.46 13.57 -3.94
C VAL A 71 -3.67 12.23 -4.66
N HIS A 72 -4.88 11.65 -4.58
CA HIS A 72 -5.21 10.40 -5.26
C HIS A 72 -5.17 10.52 -6.79
N ILE A 73 -5.71 11.62 -7.36
CA ILE A 73 -5.68 11.88 -8.81
C ILE A 73 -4.23 11.96 -9.32
N ARG A 74 -3.35 12.64 -8.58
CA ARG A 74 -1.93 12.73 -8.92
C ARG A 74 -1.25 11.38 -8.88
N TYR A 75 -1.46 10.61 -7.81
CA TYR A 75 -0.96 9.24 -7.71
C TYR A 75 -1.39 8.39 -8.92
N LYS A 76 -2.68 8.36 -9.24
CA LYS A 76 -3.23 7.59 -10.37
C LYS A 76 -2.61 8.02 -11.70
N THR A 77 -2.51 9.32 -11.94
CA THR A 77 -1.93 9.88 -13.18
C THR A 77 -0.46 9.53 -13.32
N CYS A 78 0.30 9.58 -12.22
CA CYS A 78 1.71 9.20 -12.13
C CYS A 78 1.92 7.75 -12.62
N VAL A 79 1.18 6.81 -12.02
CA VAL A 79 1.28 5.38 -12.29
C VAL A 79 0.85 5.04 -13.72
N GLN A 80 -0.28 5.58 -14.18
CA GLN A 80 -0.75 5.37 -15.55
C GLN A 80 0.22 5.92 -16.60
N THR A 81 0.75 7.13 -16.37
CA THR A 81 1.71 7.76 -17.28
C THR A 81 2.99 6.92 -17.35
N LEU A 82 3.55 6.52 -16.22
CA LEU A 82 4.73 5.67 -16.16
C LEU A 82 4.52 4.34 -16.90
N ASN A 83 3.39 3.67 -16.69
CA ASN A 83 3.06 2.41 -17.35
C ASN A 83 2.94 2.56 -18.87
N ARG A 84 2.32 3.66 -19.34
CA ARG A 84 2.25 3.96 -20.78
C ARG A 84 3.65 4.10 -21.38
N TYR A 85 4.52 4.90 -20.76
CA TYR A 85 5.88 5.09 -21.29
C TYR A 85 6.73 3.82 -21.17
N ARG A 86 6.51 2.98 -20.16
CA ARG A 86 7.19 1.68 -20.06
C ARG A 86 6.88 0.73 -21.22
N ILE A 87 5.64 0.75 -21.73
CA ILE A 87 5.19 -0.13 -22.81
C ILE A 87 5.49 0.48 -24.19
N PHE A 88 5.14 1.75 -24.37
CA PHE A 88 5.09 2.36 -25.71
C PHE A 88 6.29 3.23 -26.06
N ASP A 89 7.07 3.69 -25.06
CA ASP A 89 8.24 4.56 -25.31
C ASP A 89 9.26 4.44 -24.16
N PRO A 90 9.99 3.30 -24.09
CA PRO A 90 10.86 2.97 -22.97
C PRO A 90 11.98 3.99 -22.76
N GLN A 91 12.42 4.67 -23.82
CA GLN A 91 13.48 5.68 -23.76
C GLN A 91 13.05 6.91 -22.94
N LYS A 92 11.76 7.26 -22.93
CA LYS A 92 11.23 8.35 -22.10
C LYS A 92 10.90 7.92 -20.67
N SER A 93 10.94 6.61 -20.36
CA SER A 93 10.60 6.09 -19.02
C SER A 93 11.44 6.70 -17.88
N PRO A 94 12.76 6.91 -18.00
CA PRO A 94 13.56 7.50 -16.91
C PRO A 94 13.13 8.93 -16.55
N ALA A 95 12.90 9.78 -17.56
CA ALA A 95 12.47 11.16 -17.34
C ALA A 95 11.06 11.22 -16.70
N GLN A 96 10.15 10.35 -17.14
CA GLN A 96 8.80 10.26 -16.58
C GLN A 96 8.80 9.70 -15.16
N ARG A 97 9.72 8.79 -14.84
CA ARG A 97 9.94 8.32 -13.48
C ARG A 97 10.35 9.47 -12.55
N GLN A 98 11.27 10.32 -12.98
CA GLN A 98 11.71 11.45 -12.17
C GLN A 98 10.58 12.45 -11.92
N LYS A 99 9.78 12.77 -12.95
CA LYS A 99 8.56 13.58 -12.80
C LYS A 99 7.58 12.94 -11.81
N CYS A 100 7.39 11.63 -11.91
CA CYS A 100 6.49 10.89 -11.03
C CYS A 100 6.97 10.95 -9.57
N ILE A 101 8.26 10.76 -9.30
CA ILE A 101 8.85 10.92 -7.96
C ILE A 101 8.61 12.33 -7.41
N GLN A 102 8.82 13.38 -8.22
CA GLN A 102 8.57 14.77 -7.80
C GLN A 102 7.09 14.99 -7.42
N MET A 103 6.16 14.51 -8.24
CA MET A 103 4.72 14.61 -7.96
C MET A 103 4.33 13.89 -6.67
N LEU A 104 4.85 12.68 -6.43
CA LEU A 104 4.57 11.91 -5.22
C LEU A 104 5.18 12.56 -3.98
N ASN A 105 6.38 13.14 -4.07
CA ASN A 105 6.97 13.90 -2.97
C ASN A 105 6.14 15.14 -2.60
N VAL A 106 5.60 15.86 -3.59
CA VAL A 106 4.66 16.96 -3.33
C VAL A 106 3.38 16.44 -2.68
N ALA A 107 2.85 15.31 -3.16
CA ALA A 107 1.66 14.69 -2.60
C ALA A 107 1.85 14.26 -1.13
N LEU A 108 3.05 13.79 -0.75
CA LEU A 108 3.38 13.45 0.63
C LEU A 108 3.44 14.66 1.56
N LYS A 109 3.77 15.85 1.08
CA LYS A 109 3.69 17.07 1.90
C LYS A 109 2.24 17.33 2.35
N ALA A 110 1.27 17.01 1.50
CA ALA A 110 -0.15 17.14 1.81
C ALA A 110 -0.74 15.91 2.53
N ALA A 111 -0.15 14.73 2.35
CA ALA A 111 -0.62 13.46 2.91
C ALA A 111 0.54 12.58 3.42
N PRO A 112 1.25 13.00 4.49
CA PRO A 112 2.43 12.27 4.98
C PRO A 112 2.09 10.88 5.53
N ALA A 113 0.86 10.67 5.97
CA ALA A 113 0.34 9.39 6.45
C ALA A 113 -0.21 8.49 5.33
N SER A 114 0.16 8.70 4.06
CA SER A 114 -0.31 7.86 2.95
C SER A 114 0.67 6.69 2.68
N PRO A 115 0.36 5.47 3.13
CA PRO A 115 1.28 4.34 3.00
C PRO A 115 1.47 3.88 1.55
N LEU A 116 0.47 4.10 0.69
CA LEU A 116 0.56 3.79 -0.75
C LEU A 116 1.57 4.68 -1.46
N ILE A 117 1.59 5.97 -1.15
CA ILE A 117 2.50 6.90 -1.81
C ILE A 117 3.94 6.57 -1.42
N TRP A 118 4.18 6.25 -0.14
CA TRP A 118 5.47 5.76 0.32
C TRP A 118 5.89 4.46 -0.36
N LEU A 119 4.98 3.49 -0.50
CA LEU A 119 5.27 2.23 -1.18
C LEU A 119 5.54 2.42 -2.69
N GLU A 120 4.82 3.33 -3.34
CA GLU A 120 5.06 3.67 -4.75
C GLU A 120 6.41 4.35 -4.93
N LEU A 121 6.78 5.28 -4.05
CA LEU A 121 8.12 5.86 -4.06
C LEU A 121 9.21 4.80 -3.90
N ALA A 122 9.04 3.84 -2.98
CA ALA A 122 9.97 2.71 -2.86
C ALA A 122 10.08 1.94 -4.19
N SER A 123 8.95 1.66 -4.86
CA SER A 123 8.91 1.07 -6.20
C SER A 123 9.69 1.86 -7.23
N LEU A 124 9.48 3.18 -7.33
CA LEU A 124 10.18 4.01 -8.30
C LEU A 124 11.69 4.07 -8.01
N TYR A 125 12.10 4.15 -6.74
CA TYR A 125 13.50 4.16 -6.35
C TYR A 125 14.22 2.84 -6.63
N THR A 126 13.55 1.67 -6.66
CA THR A 126 14.22 0.39 -7.06
C THR A 126 14.75 0.39 -8.48
N GLN A 127 14.15 1.23 -9.34
CA GLN A 127 14.41 1.25 -10.77
C GLN A 127 15.52 2.27 -11.14
N GLN A 128 16.00 3.05 -10.17
CA GLN A 128 17.08 4.02 -10.34
C GLN A 128 18.40 3.45 -9.77
N LYS A 129 19.54 3.92 -10.30
CA LYS A 129 20.86 3.59 -9.75
C LYS A 129 21.11 4.47 -8.52
N ASN A 130 21.81 3.93 -7.52
CA ASN A 130 22.25 4.66 -6.31
C ASN A 130 21.13 5.22 -5.42
N THR A 131 19.93 4.63 -5.47
CA THR A 131 18.74 5.07 -4.73
C THR A 131 18.29 4.08 -3.65
N ALA A 132 19.18 3.17 -3.25
CA ALA A 132 18.87 2.14 -2.25
C ALA A 132 18.48 2.76 -0.89
N GLY A 133 19.09 3.88 -0.49
CA GLY A 133 18.75 4.60 0.73
C GLY A 133 17.31 5.15 0.70
N GLN A 134 16.94 5.86 -0.37
CA GLN A 134 15.60 6.43 -0.55
C GLN A 134 14.53 5.35 -0.67
N MET A 135 14.84 4.25 -1.38
CA MET A 135 13.97 3.08 -1.46
C MET A 135 13.69 2.52 -0.06
N ASN A 136 14.75 2.27 0.72
CA ASN A 136 14.62 1.71 2.06
C ASN A 136 13.87 2.64 3.03
N GLN A 137 14.14 3.94 2.98
CA GLN A 137 13.42 4.93 3.79
C GLN A 137 11.93 4.97 3.44
N SER A 138 11.60 4.94 2.15
CA SER A 138 10.21 4.99 1.69
C SER A 138 9.46 3.72 2.12
N LEU A 139 10.08 2.55 1.99
CA LEU A 139 9.50 1.28 2.45
C LEU A 139 9.29 1.26 3.96
N PHE A 140 10.27 1.76 4.73
CA PHE A 140 10.17 1.88 6.19
C PHE A 140 8.98 2.74 6.59
N ASN A 141 8.83 3.93 5.97
CA ASN A 141 7.70 4.82 6.24
C ASN A 141 6.36 4.16 5.89
N ALA A 142 6.27 3.46 4.75
CA ALA A 142 5.07 2.72 4.36
C ALA A 142 4.68 1.64 5.39
N TRP A 143 5.67 0.98 5.99
CA TRP A 143 5.44 -0.02 7.04
C TRP A 143 5.00 0.61 8.36
N GLN A 144 5.67 1.68 8.81
CA GLN A 144 5.34 2.37 10.06
C GLN A 144 3.89 2.89 10.06
N ILE A 145 3.45 3.49 8.96
CA ILE A 145 2.10 4.06 8.83
C ILE A 145 1.03 2.97 8.76
N ALA A 146 1.31 1.85 8.10
CA ALA A 146 0.30 0.84 7.75
C ALA A 146 0.69 -0.58 8.17
N LYS A 147 1.30 -0.72 9.35
CA LYS A 147 1.85 -1.99 9.84
C LYS A 147 0.85 -3.16 9.78
N HIS A 148 -0.40 -2.91 10.19
CA HIS A 148 -1.44 -3.94 10.31
C HIS A 148 -2.50 -3.90 9.19
N GLN A 149 -2.33 -3.04 8.19
CA GLN A 149 -3.31 -2.90 7.11
C GLN A 149 -3.01 -3.93 6.01
N ALA A 150 -3.89 -4.93 5.88
CA ALA A 150 -3.69 -6.06 4.95
C ALA A 150 -3.51 -5.65 3.49
N TRP A 151 -4.25 -4.64 3.07
CA TRP A 151 -4.29 -4.13 1.70
C TRP A 151 -2.97 -3.47 1.26
N VAL A 152 -2.23 -2.83 2.19
CA VAL A 152 -0.85 -2.37 1.95
C VAL A 152 0.15 -3.49 2.19
N GLY A 153 -0.06 -4.28 3.25
CA GLY A 153 0.84 -5.35 3.66
C GLY A 153 1.12 -6.37 2.56
N GLN A 154 0.11 -6.78 1.80
CA GLN A 154 0.30 -7.67 0.66
C GLN A 154 1.21 -7.08 -0.43
N ARG A 155 1.06 -5.77 -0.72
CA ARG A 155 1.92 -5.09 -1.69
C ARG A 155 3.35 -4.95 -1.16
N ARG A 156 3.54 -4.62 0.13
CA ARG A 156 4.88 -4.55 0.77
C ARG A 156 5.59 -5.90 0.76
N ILE A 157 4.86 -6.99 1.01
CA ILE A 157 5.38 -8.35 0.93
C ILE A 157 5.90 -8.62 -0.49
N THR A 158 5.06 -8.41 -1.50
CA THR A 158 5.42 -8.66 -2.89
C THR A 158 6.64 -7.83 -3.30
N PHE A 159 6.64 -6.55 -2.91
CA PHE A 159 7.77 -5.65 -3.12
C PHE A 159 9.05 -6.16 -2.46
N SER A 160 8.97 -6.56 -1.19
CA SER A 160 10.10 -7.04 -0.39
C SER A 160 10.68 -8.34 -0.94
N LEU A 161 9.85 -9.28 -1.42
CA LEU A 161 10.32 -10.51 -2.07
C LEU A 161 11.15 -10.20 -3.31
N ASN A 162 10.63 -9.34 -4.17
CA ASN A 162 11.27 -9.01 -5.44
C ASN A 162 12.58 -8.21 -5.28
N ASN A 163 12.77 -7.57 -4.13
CA ASN A 163 13.89 -6.67 -3.88
C ASN A 163 14.74 -7.05 -2.67
N TRP A 164 14.63 -8.29 -2.16
CA TRP A 164 15.20 -8.68 -0.88
C TRP A 164 16.69 -8.34 -0.71
N ALA A 165 17.49 -8.60 -1.76
CA ALA A 165 18.93 -8.34 -1.76
C ALA A 165 19.29 -6.86 -1.56
N LYS A 166 18.38 -5.94 -1.90
CA LYS A 166 18.56 -4.50 -1.81
C LYS A 166 17.99 -3.90 -0.52
N LEU A 167 17.27 -4.70 0.28
CA LEU A 167 16.67 -4.23 1.53
C LEU A 167 17.74 -4.03 2.60
N SER A 168 17.57 -2.98 3.40
CA SER A 168 18.28 -2.81 4.67
C SER A 168 17.83 -3.87 5.68
N ASP A 169 18.62 -4.12 6.71
CA ASP A 169 18.29 -5.14 7.71
C ASP A 169 17.00 -4.81 8.48
N ALA A 170 16.75 -3.53 8.76
CA ALA A 170 15.48 -3.07 9.32
C ALA A 170 14.29 -3.47 8.43
N ASN A 171 14.36 -3.23 7.13
CA ASN A 171 13.28 -3.60 6.21
C ASN A 171 13.16 -5.11 6.01
N LYS A 172 14.24 -5.89 6.12
CA LYS A 172 14.15 -7.37 6.15
C LYS A 172 13.38 -7.85 7.37
N ILE A 173 13.61 -7.26 8.55
CA ILE A 173 12.86 -7.58 9.77
C ILE A 173 11.38 -7.22 9.60
N HIS A 174 11.07 -6.04 9.07
CA HIS A 174 9.69 -5.62 8.81
C HIS A 174 8.98 -6.52 7.79
N ALA A 175 9.68 -6.93 6.73
CA ALA A 175 9.14 -7.88 5.76
C ALA A 175 8.83 -9.23 6.40
N LYS A 176 9.72 -9.77 7.24
CA LYS A 176 9.45 -10.99 8.04
C LYS A 176 8.20 -10.84 8.90
N ALA A 177 8.05 -9.71 9.59
CA ALA A 177 6.87 -9.43 10.40
C ALA A 177 5.58 -9.39 9.55
N ASP A 178 5.61 -8.75 8.38
CA ASP A 178 4.49 -8.75 7.44
C ASP A 178 4.15 -10.19 6.99
N PHE A 179 5.16 -11.01 6.62
CA PHE A 179 4.92 -12.41 6.24
C PHE A 179 4.24 -13.20 7.35
N MET A 180 4.74 -13.11 8.58
CA MET A 180 4.16 -13.83 9.72
C MET A 180 2.72 -13.40 9.98
N HIS A 181 2.41 -12.13 9.80
CA HIS A 181 1.08 -11.60 10.06
C HIS A 181 0.07 -11.92 8.94
N PHE A 182 0.44 -11.74 7.67
CA PHE A 182 -0.51 -11.79 6.55
C PHE A 182 -0.59 -13.15 5.85
N SER A 183 0.51 -13.92 5.81
CA SER A 183 0.54 -15.18 5.08
C SER A 183 -0.47 -16.24 5.57
N PRO A 184 -0.77 -16.42 6.88
CA PRO A 184 -1.73 -17.44 7.31
C PRO A 184 -3.15 -17.17 6.81
N ARG A 185 -3.43 -15.92 6.43
CA ARG A 185 -4.75 -15.43 6.01
C ARG A 185 -4.88 -15.31 4.49
N ASN A 186 -3.79 -15.43 3.74
CA ASN A 186 -3.78 -15.14 2.30
C ASN A 186 -3.01 -16.21 1.51
N ARG A 187 -3.77 -17.07 0.81
CA ARG A 187 -3.21 -18.13 -0.04
C ARG A 187 -2.34 -17.61 -1.17
N GLY A 188 -2.63 -16.41 -1.70
CA GLY A 188 -1.84 -15.77 -2.75
C GLY A 188 -0.42 -15.46 -2.29
N ILE A 189 -0.27 -14.95 -1.06
CA ILE A 189 1.04 -14.67 -0.46
C ILE A 189 1.87 -15.94 -0.32
N ILE A 190 1.27 -17.02 0.18
CA ILE A 190 1.94 -18.33 0.32
C ILE A 190 2.39 -18.86 -1.05
N LYS A 191 1.54 -18.74 -2.08
CA LYS A 191 1.85 -19.16 -3.45
C LYS A 191 3.01 -18.35 -4.05
N SER A 192 3.01 -17.02 -3.90
CA SER A 192 4.11 -16.17 -4.39
C SER A 192 5.43 -16.47 -3.68
N LEU A 193 5.40 -16.71 -2.37
CA LEU A 193 6.57 -17.17 -1.61
C LEU A 193 7.11 -18.50 -2.15
N ALA A 194 6.24 -19.47 -2.43
CA ALA A 194 6.63 -20.78 -2.99
C ALA A 194 7.27 -20.64 -4.38
N GLN A 195 6.74 -19.78 -5.23
CA GLN A 195 7.34 -19.48 -6.53
C GLN A 195 8.73 -18.85 -6.38
N GLN A 196 8.87 -17.85 -5.49
CA GLN A 196 10.16 -17.21 -5.22
C GLN A 196 11.17 -18.19 -4.61
N TYR A 197 10.73 -19.09 -3.73
CA TYR A 197 11.59 -20.15 -3.16
C TYR A 197 12.22 -21.03 -4.25
N LEU A 198 11.48 -21.32 -5.33
CA LEU A 198 12.01 -22.11 -6.45
C LEU A 198 12.94 -21.29 -7.35
N GLN A 199 12.57 -20.03 -7.63
CA GLN A 199 13.20 -19.21 -8.67
C GLN A 199 14.37 -18.37 -8.18
N ASN A 200 14.43 -18.05 -6.88
CA ASN A 200 15.36 -17.08 -6.33
C ASN A 200 16.21 -17.70 -5.19
N PRO A 201 17.52 -17.90 -5.40
CA PRO A 201 18.41 -18.46 -4.38
C PRO A 201 18.40 -17.68 -3.05
N ILE A 202 18.21 -16.36 -3.12
CA ILE A 202 18.15 -15.47 -1.95
C ILE A 202 16.83 -15.67 -1.19
N ALA A 203 15.75 -16.05 -1.88
CA ALA A 203 14.45 -16.27 -1.27
C ALA A 203 14.35 -17.59 -0.50
N LYS A 204 15.18 -18.59 -0.83
CA LYS A 204 15.19 -19.91 -0.18
C LYS A 204 15.34 -19.85 1.34
N PRO A 205 16.40 -19.24 1.91
CA PRO A 205 16.58 -19.19 3.37
C PRO A 205 15.47 -18.40 4.06
N ILE A 206 14.87 -17.41 3.39
CA ILE A 206 13.79 -16.60 3.95
C ILE A 206 12.51 -17.41 4.06
N ALA A 207 12.10 -18.04 2.97
CA ALA A 207 10.90 -18.86 2.94
C ALA A 207 11.06 -20.10 3.81
N ALA A 208 12.28 -20.65 3.94
CA ALA A 208 12.59 -21.72 4.89
C ALA A 208 12.45 -21.27 6.35
N ALA A 209 13.00 -20.12 6.72
CA ALA A 209 12.85 -19.58 8.08
C ALA A 209 11.39 -19.26 8.41
N TRP A 210 10.70 -18.56 7.49
CA TRP A 210 9.28 -18.23 7.65
C TRP A 210 8.41 -19.48 7.77
N ILE A 211 8.63 -20.51 6.95
CA ILE A 211 7.78 -21.71 6.98
C ILE A 211 8.01 -22.54 8.25
N ALA A 212 9.23 -22.57 8.78
CA ALA A 212 9.54 -23.25 10.04
C ALA A 212 8.77 -22.65 11.22
N GLU A 213 8.58 -21.33 11.22
CA GLU A 213 7.84 -20.60 12.26
C GLU A 213 6.32 -20.55 12.01
N SER A 214 5.86 -20.99 10.84
CA SER A 214 4.46 -20.90 10.44
C SER A 214 3.59 -22.04 10.99
N PRO A 215 2.27 -21.84 11.18
CA PRO A 215 1.36 -22.92 11.56
C PRO A 215 1.35 -24.07 10.55
N LEU A 216 1.13 -25.32 11.01
CA LEU A 216 1.17 -26.54 10.19
C LEU A 216 0.31 -26.44 8.92
N LYS A 217 -0.86 -25.79 9.00
CA LYS A 217 -1.75 -25.58 7.85
C LYS A 217 -1.06 -24.77 6.74
N THR A 218 -0.38 -23.69 7.11
CA THR A 218 0.40 -22.82 6.21
C THR A 218 1.59 -23.58 5.62
N GLN A 219 2.27 -24.39 6.44
CA GLN A 219 3.35 -25.28 5.99
C GLN A 219 2.90 -26.23 4.88
N LYS A 220 1.79 -26.95 5.12
CA LYS A 220 1.22 -27.87 4.13
C LYS A 220 0.85 -27.15 2.83
N GLN A 221 0.26 -25.95 2.91
CA GLN A 221 -0.08 -25.14 1.74
C GLN A 221 1.16 -24.73 0.95
N PHE A 222 2.20 -24.23 1.62
CA PHE A 222 3.45 -23.84 0.98
C PHE A 222 4.11 -25.01 0.25
N VAL A 223 4.25 -26.16 0.93
CA VAL A 223 4.81 -27.38 0.33
C VAL A 223 3.98 -27.82 -0.88
N GLY A 224 2.65 -27.74 -0.79
CA GLY A 224 1.75 -28.02 -1.90
C GLY A 224 2.03 -27.14 -3.12
N TYR A 225 2.19 -25.83 -2.93
CA TYR A 225 2.53 -24.91 -4.02
C TYR A 225 3.93 -25.12 -4.58
N VAL A 226 4.92 -25.43 -3.74
CA VAL A 226 6.28 -25.77 -4.19
C VAL A 226 6.26 -27.02 -5.06
N ARG A 227 5.48 -28.05 -4.70
CA ARG A 227 5.34 -29.28 -5.51
C ARG A 227 4.62 -29.03 -6.83
N ALA A 228 3.55 -28.24 -6.82
CA ALA A 228 2.77 -27.94 -8.03
C ALA A 228 3.50 -27.04 -9.05
N ALA A 229 4.58 -26.37 -8.64
CA ALA A 229 5.34 -25.45 -9.48
C ALA A 229 6.69 -26.02 -9.95
N ARG A 230 6.98 -27.30 -9.65
CA ARG A 230 8.10 -28.07 -10.22
C ARG A 230 7.62 -28.85 -11.42
#